data_AF-A0A183ELN2-F1
#
_entry.id   AF-A0A183ELN2-F1
#
_cell.length_a   1.000
_cell.length_b   1.000
_cell.length_c   1.000
_cell.angle_alpha   90.00
_cell.angle_beta   90.00
_cell.angle_gamma   90.00
#
_symmetry.space_group_name_H-M   'P 1'
#
loop_
_entity.id
_entity.type
_entity.pdbx_description
1 polymer ?
#
loop_
_entity_poly.entity_id
_entity_poly.type
_entity_poly.pdbx_seq_one_letter_code
_entity_poly.pdbx_strand_id
1 'polypeptide(L)'
;MNENCGKIREVHANPVDLAIENVQDSDACGLRIRTGGSGHSRSSLLWDGWKRCKTRQLSLSPDSSFYQNDLLVKSATVKFNNLPDTVKKMTIFGNEYDIDDALNTKIVFESTDKSVNMYLPSALRVL
;
A
#
# COMPACT_ATOMS: atom_id res chain seq x y z
N MET A 1 15.38 17.21 -16.37
CA MET A 1 15.88 16.86 -15.02
C MET A 1 14.72 17.05 -14.06
N ASN A 2 14.20 15.98 -13.45
CA ASN A 2 12.96 16.03 -12.66
C ASN A 2 13.25 16.65 -11.28
N GLU A 3 12.66 17.81 -10.96
CA GLU A 3 12.95 18.62 -9.77
C GLU A 3 12.65 17.93 -8.43
N ASN A 4 11.96 16.79 -8.46
CA ASN A 4 11.65 15.97 -7.30
C ASN A 4 12.46 14.66 -7.21
N CYS A 5 13.40 14.43 -8.13
CA CYS A 5 14.29 13.29 -8.05
C CYS A 5 15.20 13.45 -6.81
N GLY A 6 15.08 12.52 -5.84
CA GLY A 6 15.89 12.51 -4.62
C GLY A 6 15.26 13.13 -3.36
N LYS A 7 14.04 13.68 -3.43
CA LYS A 7 13.32 14.14 -2.23
C LYS A 7 12.67 12.96 -1.52
N ILE A 8 13.17 12.64 -0.32
CA ILE A 8 12.58 11.63 0.55
C ILE A 8 11.45 12.28 1.35
N ARG A 9 10.27 11.67 1.33
CA ARG A 9 9.14 12.06 2.19
C ARG A 9 8.82 10.91 3.14
N GLU A 10 9.05 11.12 4.42
CA GLU A 10 8.60 10.19 5.45
C GLU A 10 7.15 10.51 5.84
N VAL A 11 6.33 9.46 5.90
CA VAL A 11 4.93 9.55 6.31
C VAL A 11 4.70 8.55 7.43
N HIS A 12 4.41 9.05 8.62
CA HIS A 12 3.93 8.26 9.74
C HIS A 12 2.41 8.34 9.77
N ALA A 13 1.75 7.19 9.64
CA ALA A 13 0.29 7.12 9.62
C ALA A 13 -0.19 5.83 10.29
N ASN A 14 -1.41 5.88 10.83
CA ASN A 14 -2.17 4.72 11.30
C ASN A 14 -3.41 4.55 10.42
N PRO A 15 -3.24 4.21 9.12
CA PRO A 15 -4.36 4.12 8.21
C PRO A 15 -5.18 2.85 8.47
N VAL A 16 -6.44 2.87 8.05
CA VAL A 16 -7.26 1.65 7.96
C VAL A 16 -6.98 0.90 6.65
N ASP A 17 -6.56 1.63 5.60
CA ASP A 17 -6.28 1.08 4.29
C ASP A 17 -4.95 1.64 3.75
N LEU A 18 -4.11 0.76 3.21
CA LEU A 18 -2.87 1.06 2.50
C LEU A 18 -2.92 0.36 1.14
N ALA A 19 -2.97 1.16 0.07
CA ALA A 19 -2.94 0.67 -1.30
C ALA A 19 -1.64 1.10 -1.99
N ILE A 20 -0.98 0.16 -2.66
CA ILE A 20 0.23 0.40 -3.45
C ILE A 20 -0.02 -0.16 -4.84
N GLU A 21 -0.06 0.71 -5.83
CA GLU A 21 -0.38 0.36 -7.21
C GLU A 21 0.78 0.71 -8.14
N ASN A 22 1.04 -0.15 -9.12
CA ASN A 22 1.82 0.19 -10.28
C ASN A 22 0.99 1.15 -11.16
N VAL A 23 1.58 2.27 -11.54
CA VAL A 23 1.09 3.14 -12.60
C VAL A 23 2.08 3.10 -13.75
N GLN A 24 1.64 2.60 -14.90
CA GLN A 24 2.42 2.53 -16.12
C GLN A 24 1.80 3.47 -17.16
N ASP A 25 2.54 4.52 -17.51
CA ASP A 25 2.22 5.41 -18.63
C ASP A 25 3.20 5.15 -19.79
N SER A 26 2.94 5.69 -20.98
CA SER A 26 3.72 5.45 -22.20
C SER A 26 5.23 5.67 -22.05
N ASP A 27 5.63 6.57 -21.14
CA ASP A 27 7.01 7.01 -20.97
C ASP A 27 7.59 6.80 -19.56
N ALA A 28 6.80 6.27 -18.61
CA ALA A 28 7.28 6.04 -17.25
C ALA A 28 6.42 5.03 -16.45
N CYS A 29 7.11 4.18 -15.69
CA CYS A 29 6.53 3.39 -14.60
C CYS A 29 6.74 4.12 -13.26
N GLY A 30 5.71 4.13 -12.41
CA GLY A 30 5.73 4.73 -11.08
C GLY A 30 4.90 3.92 -10.08
N LEU A 31 5.05 4.26 -8.81
CA LEU A 31 4.28 3.68 -7.71
C LEU A 31 3.33 4.74 -7.16
N ARG A 32 2.03 4.42 -7.14
CA ARG A 32 1.04 5.25 -6.46
C ARG A 32 0.70 4.62 -5.12
N ILE A 33 0.95 5.37 -4.05
CA ILE A 33 0.74 4.93 -2.68
C ILE A 33 -0.36 5.77 -2.07
N ARG A 34 -1.41 5.10 -1.60
CA ARG A 34 -2.52 5.75 -0.90
C ARG A 34 -2.68 5.20 0.50
N THR A 35 -2.80 6.11 1.46
CA THR A 35 -3.15 5.77 2.86
C THR A 35 -4.39 6.53 3.27
N GLY A 36 -5.34 5.81 3.86
CA GLY A 36 -6.72 6.29 3.99
C GLY A 36 -7.47 5.69 5.17
N GLY A 37 -8.68 6.22 5.40
CA GLY A 37 -9.63 5.69 6.36
C GLY A 37 -9.32 6.04 7.82
N SER A 38 -8.26 6.81 8.09
CA SER A 38 -8.05 7.35 9.44
C SER A 38 -9.24 8.24 9.84
N GLY A 39 -9.73 8.10 11.07
CA GLY A 39 -10.91 8.83 11.57
C GLY A 39 -12.28 8.27 11.15
N HIS A 40 -12.33 7.23 10.30
CA HIS A 40 -13.59 6.57 9.98
C HIS A 40 -14.07 5.68 11.12
N SER A 41 -15.37 5.72 11.41
CA SER A 41 -16.01 4.80 12.35
C SER A 41 -16.16 3.40 11.73
N ARG A 42 -16.31 2.37 12.57
CA ARG A 42 -16.55 0.98 12.11
C ARG A 42 -17.74 0.88 11.15
N SER A 43 -18.83 1.60 11.41
CA SER A 43 -20.00 1.60 10.53
C SER A 43 -19.70 2.27 9.18
N SER A 44 -18.95 3.38 9.17
CA SER A 44 -18.57 4.04 7.92
C SER A 44 -17.66 3.16 7.05
N LEU A 45 -16.79 2.35 7.66
CA LEU A 45 -15.94 1.38 6.93
C LEU A 45 -16.75 0.23 6.33
N LEU A 46 -17.78 -0.27 7.03
CA LEU A 46 -18.69 -1.27 6.46
C LEU A 46 -19.47 -0.71 5.27
N TRP A 47 -19.92 0.54 5.37
CA TRP A 47 -20.55 1.25 4.25
C TRP A 47 -19.60 1.45 3.07
N ASP A 48 -18.33 1.78 3.32
CA ASP A 48 -17.30 1.86 2.29
C ASP A 48 -17.12 0.51 1.58
N GLY A 49 -16.97 -0.58 2.34
CA GLY A 49 -16.89 -1.94 1.79
C GLY A 49 -18.10 -2.32 0.93
N TRP A 50 -19.30 -1.95 1.37
CA TRP A 50 -20.52 -2.14 0.56
C TRP A 50 -20.47 -1.35 -0.76
N LYS A 51 -20.04 -0.08 -0.72
CA LYS A 51 -19.90 0.76 -1.92
C LYS A 51 -18.85 0.17 -2.90
N ARG A 52 -17.73 -0.32 -2.40
CA ARG A 52 -16.69 -1.03 -3.19
C ARG A 52 -17.28 -2.22 -3.95
N CYS A 53 -18.04 -3.07 -3.25
CA CYS A 53 -18.74 -4.20 -3.87
C CYS A 53 -19.76 -3.76 -4.93
N LYS A 54 -20.58 -2.74 -4.62
CA LYS A 54 -21.61 -2.23 -5.54
C LYS A 54 -21.02 -1.64 -6.82
N THR A 55 -19.88 -0.96 -6.71
CA THR A 55 -19.19 -0.29 -7.83
C THR A 55 -18.20 -1.22 -8.56
N ARG A 56 -18.03 -2.46 -8.09
CA ARG A 56 -17.01 -3.41 -8.58
C ARG A 56 -15.57 -2.89 -8.46
N GLN A 57 -15.33 -1.92 -7.57
CA GLN A 57 -14.00 -1.41 -7.23
C GLN A 57 -13.57 -2.03 -5.89
N LEU A 58 -13.00 -3.23 -5.93
CA LEU A 58 -12.70 -4.00 -4.71
C LEU A 58 -11.45 -3.48 -3.98
N SER A 59 -10.46 -3.00 -4.73
CA SER A 59 -9.14 -2.66 -4.18
C SER A 59 -9.08 -1.27 -3.55
N LEU A 60 -9.87 -0.32 -4.06
CA LEU A 60 -9.84 1.08 -3.64
C LEU A 60 -11.22 1.55 -3.22
N SER A 61 -11.29 2.45 -2.24
CA SER A 61 -12.53 3.15 -1.92
C SER A 61 -12.99 3.98 -3.15
N PRO A 62 -14.28 3.94 -3.52
CA PRO A 62 -14.85 4.83 -4.53
C PRO A 62 -15.05 6.27 -4.01
N ASP A 63 -14.85 6.51 -2.71
CA ASP A 63 -14.93 7.84 -2.11
C ASP A 63 -13.59 8.57 -2.23
N SER A 64 -13.56 9.66 -2.99
CA SER A 64 -12.35 10.45 -3.23
C SER A 64 -11.76 11.08 -1.96
N SER A 65 -12.55 11.21 -0.90
CA SER A 65 -12.11 11.77 0.39
C SER A 65 -11.56 10.74 1.37
N PHE A 66 -11.67 9.45 1.03
CA PHE A 66 -11.25 8.35 1.91
C PHE A 66 -9.73 8.32 2.13
N TYR A 67 -8.95 8.63 1.09
CA TYR A 67 -7.49 8.62 1.14
C TYR A 67 -6.93 10.00 1.51
N GLN A 68 -6.29 10.09 2.68
CA GLN A 68 -5.70 11.34 3.16
C GLN A 68 -4.32 11.63 2.55
N ASN A 69 -3.60 10.57 2.16
CA ASN A 69 -2.36 10.71 1.40
C ASN A 69 -2.50 9.96 0.08
N ASP A 70 -2.08 10.60 -1.00
CA ASP A 70 -1.94 10.02 -2.34
C ASP A 70 -0.63 10.51 -2.93
N LEU A 71 0.35 9.61 -3.05
CA LEU A 71 1.71 9.92 -3.42
C LEU A 71 2.11 9.13 -4.67
N LEU A 72 2.63 9.83 -5.67
CA LEU A 72 3.27 9.22 -6.83
C LEU A 72 4.79 9.28 -6.64
N VAL A 73 5.43 8.11 -6.51
CA VAL A 73 6.85 7.97 -6.18
C VAL A 73 7.52 6.94 -7.09
N LYS A 74 8.86 7.02 -7.21
CA LYS A 74 9.66 6.01 -7.92
C LYS A 74 10.12 4.88 -7.00
N SER A 75 10.18 5.12 -5.70
CA SER A 75 10.50 4.11 -4.70
C SER A 75 9.78 4.39 -3.40
N ALA A 76 9.55 3.34 -2.63
CA ALA A 76 8.95 3.44 -1.32
C ALA A 76 9.48 2.36 -0.39
N THR A 77 9.64 2.74 0.86
CA THR A 77 9.89 1.80 1.95
C THR A 77 8.67 1.84 2.86
N VAL A 78 8.04 0.69 3.06
CA VAL A 78 6.96 0.52 4.03
C VAL A 78 7.52 -0.24 5.22
N LYS A 79 7.31 0.30 6.41
CA LYS A 79 7.66 -0.36 7.66
C LYS A 79 6.42 -0.42 8.54
N PHE A 80 6.07 -1.62 8.96
CA PHE A 80 5.01 -1.84 9.95
C PHE A 80 5.64 -1.85 11.34
N ASN A 81 5.35 -0.84 12.16
CA ASN A 81 5.95 -0.71 13.49
C ASN A 81 5.18 -1.51 14.55
N ASN A 82 3.85 -1.51 14.50
CA ASN A 82 2.97 -2.21 15.43
C ASN A 82 1.82 -2.85 14.64
N LEU A 83 1.98 -4.09 14.20
CA LEU A 83 0.87 -4.86 13.66
C LEU A 83 0.03 -5.38 14.83
N PRO A 84 -1.30 -5.19 14.83
CA PRO A 84 -2.15 -5.77 15.86
C PRO A 84 -2.07 -7.30 15.83
N ASP A 85 -2.11 -7.98 16.98
CA ASP A 85 -2.13 -9.45 17.08
C ASP A 85 -3.27 -10.12 16.28
N THR A 86 -4.31 -9.34 15.95
CA THR A 86 -5.42 -9.75 15.12
C THR A 86 -5.08 -9.84 13.64
N VAL A 87 -4.03 -9.14 13.18
CA VAL A 87 -3.54 -9.18 11.80
C VAL A 87 -2.51 -10.30 11.68
N LYS A 88 -3.01 -11.49 11.39
CA LYS A 88 -2.19 -12.70 11.28
C LYS A 88 -1.73 -13.00 9.86
N LYS A 89 -2.29 -12.32 8.85
CA LYS A 89 -2.09 -12.65 7.44
C LYS A 89 -1.90 -11.42 6.56
N MET A 90 -1.01 -11.53 5.58
CA MET A 90 -0.83 -10.57 4.49
C MET A 90 -1.03 -11.30 3.16
N THR A 91 -1.80 -10.71 2.25
CA THR A 91 -1.93 -11.24 0.89
C THR A 91 -0.96 -10.53 -0.05
N ILE A 92 -0.04 -11.28 -0.67
CA ILE A 92 0.91 -10.76 -1.66
C ILE A 92 0.70 -11.54 -2.96
N PHE A 93 0.40 -10.83 -4.06
CA PHE A 93 0.09 -11.43 -5.36
C PHE A 93 -1.01 -12.52 -5.32
N GLY A 94 -1.99 -12.37 -4.43
CA GLY A 94 -3.09 -13.33 -4.26
C GLY A 94 -2.78 -14.53 -3.36
N ASN A 95 -1.53 -14.67 -2.89
CA ASN A 95 -1.16 -15.69 -1.91
C ASN A 95 -1.21 -15.14 -0.50
N GLU A 96 -1.81 -15.89 0.44
CA GLU A 96 -1.83 -15.54 1.86
C GLU A 96 -0.53 -15.98 2.56
N TYR A 97 0.03 -15.10 3.39
CA TYR A 97 1.21 -15.37 4.20
C TYR A 97 0.93 -15.05 5.66
N ASP A 98 1.31 -15.95 6.57
CA ASP A 98 1.23 -15.68 8.00
C ASP A 98 2.30 -14.65 8.40
N ILE A 99 1.89 -13.66 9.19
CA ILE A 99 2.79 -12.64 9.73
C ILE A 99 3.16 -13.02 11.16
N ASP A 100 4.43 -13.36 11.41
CA ASP A 100 4.97 -13.59 12.76
C ASP A 100 5.63 -12.32 13.36
N ASP A 101 5.92 -12.36 14.66
CA ASP A 101 6.58 -11.25 15.39
C ASP A 101 7.98 -10.92 14.85
N ALA A 102 8.61 -11.79 14.05
CA ALA A 102 9.93 -11.56 13.46
C ALA A 102 9.86 -10.64 12.23
N LEU A 103 8.66 -10.40 11.69
CA LEU A 103 8.43 -9.48 10.58
C LEU A 103 8.28 -8.04 11.11
N ASN A 104 9.37 -7.46 11.63
CA ASN A 104 9.55 -6.00 11.68
C ASN A 104 9.77 -5.51 10.23
N THR A 105 8.71 -5.62 9.44
CA THR A 105 8.72 -5.88 8.00
C THR A 105 9.01 -4.59 7.26
N LYS A 106 10.27 -4.37 6.92
CA LYS A 106 10.64 -3.40 5.89
C LYS A 106 10.38 -4.02 4.52
N ILE A 107 9.36 -3.55 3.82
CA ILE A 107 9.12 -3.89 2.42
C ILE A 107 9.59 -2.72 1.56
N VAL A 108 10.42 -3.00 0.56
CA VAL A 108 10.91 -1.97 -0.37
C VAL A 108 10.32 -2.22 -1.75
N PHE A 109 9.81 -1.15 -2.35
CA PHE A 109 9.29 -1.11 -3.70
C PHE A 109 10.12 -0.11 -4.50
N GLU A 110 10.53 -0.51 -5.70
CA GLU A 110 11.26 0.36 -6.62
C GLU A 110 10.70 0.19 -8.03
N SER A 111 10.19 1.26 -8.63
CA SER A 111 9.83 1.27 -10.05
C SER A 111 11.03 1.71 -10.89
N THR A 112 11.39 0.88 -11.86
CA THR A 112 12.17 1.29 -13.03
C THR A 112 11.21 1.76 -14.12
N ASP A 113 11.70 2.22 -15.27
CA ASP A 113 10.81 2.59 -16.39
C ASP A 113 10.13 1.38 -17.06
N LYS A 114 10.56 0.15 -16.75
CA LYS A 114 10.05 -1.09 -17.36
C LYS A 114 9.39 -2.06 -16.39
N SER A 115 9.72 -1.98 -15.10
CA SER A 115 9.29 -2.96 -14.10
C SER A 115 9.14 -2.35 -12.72
N VAL A 116 8.42 -3.04 -11.84
CA VAL A 116 8.43 -2.80 -10.41
C VAL A 116 9.17 -3.94 -9.72
N ASN A 117 10.23 -3.61 -9.00
CA ASN A 117 10.96 -4.52 -8.14
C ASN A 117 10.39 -4.43 -6.73
N MET A 118 10.12 -5.58 -6.11
CA MET A 118 9.64 -5.69 -4.74
C MET A 118 10.63 -6.53 -3.93
N TYR A 119 11.16 -5.94 -2.87
CA TYR A 119 12.07 -6.60 -1.95
C TYR A 119 11.31 -6.95 -0.68
N LEU A 120 10.90 -8.22 -0.61
CA LEU A 120 10.25 -8.80 0.56
C LEU A 120 11.32 -9.30 1.55
N PRO A 121 11.03 -9.38 2.86
CA PRO A 121 11.87 -10.11 3.80
C PRO A 121 11.96 -11.58 3.44
N SER A 122 13.08 -12.22 3.77
CA SER A 122 13.38 -13.61 3.38
C SER A 122 12.29 -14.60 3.80
N ALA A 123 11.64 -14.38 4.94
CA ALA A 123 10.53 -15.21 5.42
C ALA A 123 9.29 -15.18 4.49
N LEU A 124 9.13 -14.14 3.67
CA LEU A 124 8.04 -13.98 2.70
C LEU A 124 8.49 -14.25 1.25
N ARG A 125 9.79 -14.50 1.01
CA ARG A 125 10.33 -14.84 -0.31
C ARG A 125 10.09 -16.34 -0.57
N VAL A 126 8.92 -16.69 -1.08
CA VAL A 126 8.69 -18.05 -1.62
C VAL A 126 8.67 -17.95 -3.14
N LEU A 127 9.67 -18.59 -3.77
CA LEU A 127 9.72 -18.88 -5.20
C LEU A 127 8.82 -20.09 -5.50
#